data_AF-A0A948IUV5-F1
#
_entry.id   AF-A0A948IUV5-F1
#
_cell.length_a   1.000
_cell.length_b   1.000
_cell.length_c   1.000
_cell.angle_alpha   90.00
_cell.angle_beta   90.00
_cell.angle_gamma   90.00
#
_symmetry.space_group_name_H-M   'P 1'
#
loop_
_entity.id
_entity.type
_entity.pdbx_description
1 polymer ?
#
loop_
_entity_poly.entity_id
_entity_poly.type
_entity_poly.pdbx_seq_one_letter_code
_entity_poly.pdbx_strand_id
1 'polypeptide(L)' 'MNDRDVYLKLAAMAEELMALSEQAETLVGQTGLRTAAGTVAGTAKAIYDHALGGSEH' A
#
# COMPACT_ATOMS: atom_id res chain seq x y z
N MET A 1 -2.93 -17.15 -5.79
CA MET A 1 -2.42 -15.84 -5.34
C MET A 1 -2.14 -16.00 -3.87
N ASN A 2 -0.86 -16.04 -3.50
CA ASN A 2 -0.42 -16.21 -2.10
C ASN A 2 -0.21 -14.82 -1.44
N ASP A 3 0.05 -14.79 -0.13
CA ASP A 3 0.22 -13.54 0.61
C ASP A 3 1.34 -12.66 0.06
N ARG A 4 2.41 -13.27 -0.48
CA ARG A 4 3.49 -12.55 -1.16
C ARG A 4 2.99 -11.85 -2.42
N ASP A 5 2.18 -12.50 -3.25
CA ASP A 5 1.59 -11.90 -4.45
C ASP A 5 0.66 -10.73 -4.08
N VAL A 6 -0.10 -10.86 -3.00
CA VAL A 6 -0.99 -9.80 -2.50
C VAL A 6 -0.19 -8.63 -1.97
N TYR A 7 0.84 -8.88 -1.15
CA TYR A 7 1.77 -7.88 -0.66
C TYR A 7 2.38 -7.06 -1.82
N LEU A 8 2.93 -7.73 -2.84
CA LEU A 8 3.57 -7.05 -3.97
C LEU A 8 2.59 -6.15 -4.73
N LYS A 9 1.35 -6.61 -4.93
CA LYS A 9 0.30 -5.80 -5.59
C LYS A 9 -0.08 -4.58 -4.78
N LEU A 10 -0.28 -4.73 -3.47
CA LEU A 10 -0.64 -3.60 -2.61
C LEU A 10 0.52 -2.61 -2.48
N ALA A 11 1.76 -3.08 -2.39
CA ALA A 11 2.94 -2.21 -2.38
C ALA A 11 3.03 -1.37 -3.67
N ALA A 12 2.90 -1.99 -4.84
CA ALA A 12 2.90 -1.29 -6.12
C ALA A 12 1.77 -0.25 -6.21
N MET A 13 0.56 -0.60 -5.78
CA MET A 13 -0.57 0.33 -5.77
C MET A 13 -0.37 1.51 -4.81
N ALA A 14 0.26 1.30 -3.65
CA ALA A 14 0.59 2.40 -2.74
C ALA A 14 1.60 3.37 -3.36
N GLU A 15 2.59 2.85 -4.09
CA GLU A 15 3.56 3.67 -4.83
C GLU A 15 2.89 4.48 -5.95
N GLU A 16 2.00 3.87 -6.73
CA GLU A 16 1.23 4.55 -7.78
C GLU A 16 0.38 5.69 -7.22
N LEU A 17 -0.31 5.45 -6.09
CA LEU A 17 -1.11 6.48 -5.41
C LEU A 17 -0.25 7.64 -4.88
N MET A 18 0.97 7.36 -4.41
CA MET A 18 1.90 8.42 -4.02
C MET A 18 2.34 9.24 -5.23
N ALA A 19 2.69 8.61 -6.34
CA ALA A 19 3.07 9.30 -7.57
C ALA A 19 1.93 10.16 -8.12
N LEU A 20 0.70 9.64 -8.10
CA LEU A 20 -0.51 10.41 -8.43
C LEU A 20 -0.70 11.60 -7.48
N SER A 21 -0.40 11.43 -6.19
CA SER A 21 -0.52 12.52 -5.20
C SER A 21 0.43 13.67 -5.48
N GLU A 22 1.62 13.40 -6.02
CA GLU A 22 2.60 14.41 -6.42
C GLU A 22 2.16 15.20 -7.65
N GLN A 23 1.35 14.58 -8.51
CA GLN A 23 0.79 15.20 -9.71
C GLN A 23 -0.55 15.90 -9.46
N ALA A 24 -1.13 15.74 -8.27
CA ALA A 24 -2.44 16.30 -7.96
C ALA A 24 -2.38 17.83 -7.85
N GLU A 25 -3.21 18.52 -8.63
CA GLU A 25 -3.25 19.99 -8.68
C GLU A 25 -3.95 20.64 -7.47
N THR A 26 -4.66 19.84 -6.65
CA THR A 26 -5.43 20.34 -5.51
C THR A 26 -4.94 19.75 -4.20
N LEU A 27 -4.97 20.55 -3.14
CA LEU A 27 -4.64 20.10 -1.78
C LEU A 27 -5.52 18.93 -1.33
N VAL A 28 -6.81 18.95 -1.68
CA VAL A 28 -7.75 17.87 -1.36
C VAL A 28 -7.39 16.60 -2.11
N GLY A 29 -7.07 16.68 -3.41
CA GLY A 29 -6.62 15.54 -4.20
C GLY A 29 -5.32 14.94 -3.65
N GLN A 30 -4.32 15.79 -3.38
CA GLN A 30 -3.06 15.37 -2.78
C GLN A 30 -3.27 14.67 -1.44
N THR A 31 -4.11 15.24 -0.56
CA THR A 31 -4.39 14.68 0.76
C THR A 31 -5.13 13.35 0.68
N GLY A 32 -6.14 13.26 -0.20
CA GLY A 32 -6.90 12.03 -0.42
C GLY A 32 -6.02 10.90 -0.94
N LEU A 33 -5.19 11.18 -1.94
CA LEU A 33 -4.28 10.19 -2.54
C LEU A 33 -3.21 9.72 -1.55
N ARG A 34 -2.61 10.63 -0.76
CA ARG A 34 -1.65 10.27 0.30
C ARG A 34 -2.29 9.41 1.40
N THR A 35 -3.52 9.73 1.80
CA THR A 35 -4.26 8.96 2.80
C THR A 35 -4.55 7.54 2.29
N ALA A 36 -4.99 7.42 1.03
CA ALA A 36 -5.22 6.14 0.39
C ALA A 36 -3.92 5.33 0.30
N ALA A 37 -2.83 5.95 -0.18
CA ALA A 37 -1.52 5.30 -0.27
C ALA A 37 -1.04 4.78 1.09
N GLY A 38 -1.14 5.58 2.15
CA GLY A 38 -0.76 5.16 3.51
C GLY A 38 -1.58 3.99 4.04
N THR A 39 -2.89 3.98 3.77
CA THR A 39 -3.79 2.88 4.17
C THR A 39 -3.43 1.58 3.45
N VAL A 40 -3.18 1.66 2.14
CA VAL A 40 -2.79 0.51 1.32
C VAL A 40 -1.42 -0.01 1.74
N ALA A 41 -0.45 0.87 1.97
CA ALA A 41 0.89 0.49 2.45
C ALA A 41 0.82 -0.18 3.83
N GLY A 42 0.01 0.34 4.75
CA GLY A 42 -0.23 -0.29 6.06
C GLY A 42 -0.81 -1.70 5.93
N THR A 43 -1.77 -1.87 5.01
CA THR A 43 -2.34 -3.20 4.72
C THR A 43 -1.31 -4.14 4.11
N ALA A 44 -0.50 -3.66 3.17
CA ALA A 44 0.58 -4.44 2.56
C ALA A 44 1.57 -4.93 3.63
N LYS A 45 1.96 -4.05 4.57
CA LYS A 45 2.82 -4.42 5.70
C LYS A 45 2.20 -5.51 6.56
N ALA A 46 0.92 -5.38 6.94
CA ALA A 46 0.25 -6.39 7.76
C ALA A 46 0.23 -7.78 7.08
N ILE A 47 0.05 -7.83 5.77
CA ILE A 47 0.08 -9.07 4.99
C ILE A 47 1.50 -9.63 4.89
N TYR A 48 2.50 -8.78 4.71
CA TYR A 48 3.90 -9.20 4.72
C TYR A 48 4.29 -9.80 6.07
N ASP A 49 3.94 -9.13 7.17
CA ASP A 49 4.20 -9.58 8.53
C ASP A 49 3.49 -10.92 8.80
N HIS A 50 2.24 -11.08 8.33
CA HIS A 50 1.52 -12.36 8.38
C HIS A 50 2.21 -13.47 7.57
N ALA A 51 2.64 -13.18 6.35
CA ALA A 51 3.31 -14.13 5.47
C ALA A 51 4.64 -14.63 6.06
N LEU A 52 5.35 -13.78 6.82
CA LEU A 52 6.57 -14.14 7.53
C LEU A 52 6.31 -14.83 8.88
N GLY A 53 5.28 -14.42 9.62
CA GLY A 53 4.92 -14.97 10.92
C GLY A 53 4.21 -16.33 10.86
N GLY A 54 3.55 -16.64 9.73
CA GLY A 54 2.87 -17.92 9.51
C GLY A 54 3.79 -19.15 9.43
N SER A 55 5.11 -18.96 9.39
CA SER A 55 6.10 -20.05 9.44
C SER A 55 6.59 -20.43 10.85
N GLU A 56 6.14 -19.74 11.91
CA GLU A 56 6.57 -20.01 13.30
C GLU A 56 5.51 -20.65 14.20
N HIS A 57 4.44 -21.24 13.63
CA HIS A 57 3.42 -21.98 14.39
C HIS A 57 3.23 -23.42 13.90
#